data_AF-A2E0J3-F1
#
_entry.id   AF-A2E0J3-F1
#
_cell.length_a   1.000
_cell.length_b   1.000
_cell.length_c   1.000
_cell.angle_alpha   90.00
_cell.angle_beta   90.00
_cell.angle_gamma   90.00
#
_symmetry.space_group_name_H-M   'P 1'
#
loop_
_entity.id
_entity.type
_entity.pdbx_description
1 polymer ?
#
loop_
_entity_poly.entity_id
_entity_poly.type
_entity_poly.pdbx_seq_one_letter_code
_entity_poly.pdbx_strand_id
1 'polypeptide(L)'
;MKPQYPTEELQRAMSAASPLYMPNGFAGGSFESMPRPTYNMGFKGKGSVSAKFGTPTILSPSIFYSFMDNTIPTFIADILTTENALSFVATPPQNLLNPRFLIYAISSASISTSPIKIVLNGSTFHRRLNDVTAVDVTNLLVPFGQQNWLVVETGGIIVPFALLGVWSSFSSMENIIQMISSKPGFYFSEVSAICPITGQQIEIPAKGVDCHHDNCFDLIPYLTTRQALGVWTCPICGCSLPLQDLRVGTIQQTQDASFENVWGITDQTLGFEDGNSFNW
;
A
#
# COMPACT_ATOMS: atom_id res chain seq x y z
N MET A 1 -23.50 15.27 7.76
CA MET A 1 -23.68 14.31 6.64
C MET A 1 -22.30 13.81 6.27
N LYS A 2 -22.02 12.49 6.39
CA LYS A 2 -20.76 11.91 5.92
C LYS A 2 -20.79 11.85 4.39
N PRO A 3 -19.73 12.26 3.66
CA PRO A 3 -19.67 11.99 2.23
C PRO A 3 -19.45 10.48 2.03
N GLN A 4 -20.36 9.84 1.30
CA GLN A 4 -20.17 8.50 0.75
C GLN A 4 -19.33 8.63 -0.52
N TYR A 5 -18.17 7.99 -0.56
CA TYR A 5 -17.44 7.80 -1.80
C TYR A 5 -18.15 6.75 -2.67
N PRO A 6 -18.27 6.95 -3.99
CA PRO A 6 -18.73 5.91 -4.89
C PRO A 6 -17.64 4.83 -5.00
N THR A 7 -17.88 3.69 -4.35
CA THR A 7 -16.99 2.52 -4.28
C THR A 7 -16.60 1.94 -5.65
N GLU A 8 -17.36 2.22 -6.70
CA GLU A 8 -17.14 1.63 -8.03
C GLU A 8 -16.04 2.30 -8.86
N GLU A 9 -15.75 3.59 -8.66
CA GLU A 9 -14.72 4.30 -9.45
C GLU A 9 -13.30 3.97 -9.00
N LEU A 10 -13.09 3.80 -7.69
CA LEU A 10 -11.83 3.31 -7.12
C LEU A 10 -11.48 1.90 -7.62
N GLN A 11 -12.49 1.03 -7.74
CA GLN A 11 -12.31 -0.36 -8.20
C GLN A 11 -11.98 -0.42 -9.70
N ARG A 12 -12.45 0.55 -10.49
CA ARG A 12 -12.15 0.69 -11.92
C ARG A 12 -10.75 1.26 -12.18
N ALA A 13 -10.29 2.21 -11.35
CA ALA A 13 -8.93 2.75 -11.43
C ALA A 13 -7.86 1.70 -11.07
N MET A 14 -8.20 0.73 -10.21
CA MET A 14 -7.31 -0.38 -9.84
C MET A 14 -7.14 -1.47 -10.94
N SER A 15 -7.95 -1.43 -12.00
CA SER A 15 -7.98 -2.48 -13.04
C SER A 15 -7.48 -2.02 -14.42
N ALA A 16 -7.20 -0.73 -14.62
CA ALA A 16 -6.77 -0.19 -15.92
C ALA A 16 -5.40 0.48 -15.84
N ALA A 17 -4.33 -0.32 -15.79
CA ALA A 17 -2.99 0.18 -16.07
C ALA A 17 -2.78 0.23 -17.59
N SER A 18 -3.09 1.37 -18.21
CA SER A 18 -2.51 1.74 -19.52
C SER A 18 -1.21 2.53 -19.29
N PRO A 19 -0.17 2.31 -20.11
CA PRO A 19 1.16 2.88 -19.85
C PRO A 19 1.18 4.36 -20.25
N LEU A 20 1.37 5.25 -19.27
CA LEU A 20 1.70 6.65 -19.53
C LEU A 20 3.21 6.81 -19.66
N TYR A 21 3.59 7.40 -20.78
CA TYR A 21 4.94 7.73 -21.25
C TYR A 21 5.65 8.68 -20.28
N MET A 22 6.87 8.36 -19.85
CA MET A 22 7.73 9.26 -19.07
C MET A 22 8.80 9.88 -19.99
N PRO A 23 9.06 11.20 -19.91
CA PRO A 23 10.10 11.85 -20.70
C PRO A 23 11.51 11.56 -20.14
N ASN A 24 12.47 11.45 -21.04
CA ASN A 24 13.88 11.16 -20.76
C ASN A 24 14.58 12.30 -20.01
N GLY A 25 15.35 11.94 -18.99
CA GLY A 25 16.55 12.67 -18.59
C GLY A 25 16.59 13.09 -17.13
N PHE A 26 17.12 12.25 -16.26
CA PHE A 26 17.92 12.68 -15.11
C PHE A 26 18.93 11.58 -14.77
N ALA A 27 20.21 11.94 -14.85
CA ALA A 27 21.35 11.08 -14.60
C ALA A 27 21.82 11.21 -13.15
N GLY A 28 22.28 10.09 -12.57
CA GLY A 28 23.33 10.06 -11.56
C GLY A 28 22.91 10.31 -10.11
N GLY A 29 22.55 9.23 -9.42
CA GLY A 29 22.50 9.18 -7.96
C GLY A 29 22.32 7.74 -7.49
N SER A 30 23.34 7.16 -6.86
CA SER A 30 23.30 5.84 -6.24
C SER A 30 22.25 5.84 -5.12
N PHE A 31 21.09 5.25 -5.39
CA PHE A 31 19.98 5.16 -4.45
C PHE A 31 19.87 3.70 -4.02
N GLU A 32 20.03 3.44 -2.72
CA GLU A 32 19.62 2.18 -2.10
C GLU A 32 18.09 2.10 -2.14
N SER A 33 17.57 1.72 -3.32
CA SER A 33 16.25 1.13 -3.47
C SER A 33 16.21 -0.15 -2.64
N MET A 34 15.03 -0.52 -2.10
CA MET A 34 14.82 -1.91 -1.70
C MET A 34 15.39 -2.84 -2.78
N PRO A 35 16.14 -3.89 -2.41
CA PRO A 35 16.83 -4.70 -3.37
C PRO A 35 15.82 -5.21 -4.39
N ARG A 36 16.09 -4.97 -5.68
CA ARG A 36 15.53 -5.80 -6.75
C ARG A 36 15.77 -7.26 -6.32
N PRO A 37 14.83 -8.20 -6.50
CA PRO A 37 15.01 -9.57 -6.05
C PRO A 37 16.33 -10.13 -6.57
N THR A 38 17.35 -10.17 -5.72
CA THR A 38 18.65 -10.75 -6.03
C THR A 38 18.58 -12.21 -5.68
N TYR A 39 18.46 -13.03 -6.70
CA TYR A 39 18.60 -14.48 -6.59
C TYR A 39 20.07 -14.83 -6.40
N ASN A 40 20.45 -15.27 -5.19
CA ASN A 40 21.69 -16.00 -5.00
C ASN A 40 21.41 -17.50 -5.07
N MET A 41 21.56 -18.10 -6.25
CA MET A 41 21.60 -19.56 -6.43
C MET A 41 23.05 -20.00 -6.67
N GLY A 42 23.66 -20.61 -5.66
CA GLY A 42 24.91 -21.34 -5.82
C GLY A 42 24.66 -22.65 -6.56
N PHE A 43 25.00 -22.72 -7.84
CA PHE A 43 25.04 -23.97 -8.59
C PHE A 43 26.39 -24.66 -8.41
N LYS A 44 26.41 -25.85 -7.80
CA LYS A 44 27.42 -26.87 -8.09
C LYS A 44 26.71 -28.16 -8.48
N GLY A 45 26.92 -28.55 -9.73
CA GLY A 45 26.27 -29.70 -10.33
C GLY A 45 26.88 -31.06 -9.96
N LYS A 46 26.12 -32.06 -10.43
CA LYS A 46 26.39 -33.50 -10.53
C LYS A 46 26.24 -34.31 -9.23
N GLY A 47 25.18 -35.12 -9.23
CA GLY A 47 24.91 -36.15 -8.23
C GLY A 47 23.47 -36.06 -7.77
N SER A 48 22.69 -37.12 -7.97
CA SER A 48 21.39 -37.30 -7.35
C SER A 48 21.47 -37.09 -5.83
N VAL A 49 20.36 -36.62 -5.24
CA VAL A 49 20.02 -36.52 -3.80
C VAL A 49 20.08 -35.08 -3.23
N SER A 50 18.87 -34.55 -2.99
CA SER A 50 18.53 -33.55 -1.96
C SER A 50 19.34 -32.25 -1.99
N ALA A 51 19.01 -31.34 -2.91
CA ALA A 51 19.35 -29.94 -2.74
C ALA A 51 18.45 -29.36 -1.64
N LYS A 52 18.99 -29.18 -0.42
CA LYS A 52 18.37 -28.32 0.59
C LYS A 52 18.35 -26.90 0.02
N PHE A 53 17.22 -26.50 -0.54
CA PHE A 53 16.96 -25.13 -0.99
C PHE A 53 17.02 -24.19 0.22
N GLY A 54 17.83 -23.14 0.14
CA GLY A 54 17.77 -22.03 1.08
C GLY A 54 16.36 -21.42 1.05
N THR A 55 15.84 -21.02 2.21
CA THR A 55 14.49 -20.45 2.31
C THR A 55 14.37 -19.20 1.42
N PRO A 56 13.45 -19.17 0.44
CA PRO A 56 13.26 -17.99 -0.38
C PRO A 56 12.79 -16.82 0.50
N THR A 57 13.40 -15.64 0.35
CA THR A 57 12.93 -14.41 0.99
C THR A 57 11.68 -13.93 0.26
N ILE A 58 10.51 -14.23 0.81
CA ILE A 58 9.21 -13.82 0.24
C ILE A 58 8.98 -12.36 0.62
N LEU A 59 8.78 -11.50 -0.38
CA LEU A 59 8.40 -10.11 -0.17
C LEU A 59 6.88 -9.98 -0.16
N SER A 60 6.38 -9.06 0.66
CA SER A 60 4.96 -8.74 0.66
C SER A 60 4.53 -8.19 -0.71
N PRO A 61 3.37 -8.60 -1.26
CA PRO A 61 2.93 -8.15 -2.58
C PRO A 61 2.44 -6.70 -2.55
N SER A 62 2.10 -6.16 -1.37
CA SER A 62 1.74 -4.75 -1.18
C SER A 62 1.76 -4.37 0.30
N ILE A 63 1.58 -3.08 0.61
CA ILE A 63 1.45 -2.58 1.99
C ILE A 63 0.28 -3.17 2.77
N PHE A 64 -0.69 -3.79 2.09
CA PHE A 64 -1.86 -4.39 2.72
C PHE A 64 -1.56 -5.74 3.36
N TYR A 65 -0.42 -6.35 3.03
CA TYR A 65 -0.04 -7.67 3.52
C TYR A 65 1.20 -7.56 4.39
N SER A 66 1.20 -8.25 5.52
CA SER A 66 2.37 -8.40 6.38
C SER A 66 2.58 -9.86 6.77
N PHE A 67 3.85 -10.25 6.84
CA PHE A 67 4.25 -11.58 7.27
C PHE A 67 4.68 -11.54 8.73
N MET A 68 4.44 -12.63 9.45
CA MET A 68 5.06 -12.81 10.77
C MET A 68 6.56 -13.08 10.62
N ASP A 69 7.32 -12.79 11.67
CA ASP A 69 8.71 -13.22 11.75
C ASP A 69 8.79 -14.75 11.63
N ASN A 70 9.69 -15.23 10.77
CA ASN A 70 9.86 -16.66 10.47
C ASN A 70 8.63 -17.35 9.86
N THR A 71 7.82 -16.64 9.08
CA THR A 71 6.71 -17.24 8.34
C THR A 71 7.19 -18.43 7.49
N ILE A 72 6.60 -19.60 7.71
CA ILE A 72 6.88 -20.82 6.97
C ILE A 72 5.77 -21.04 5.94
N PRO A 73 6.09 -21.36 4.67
CA PRO A 73 5.08 -21.74 3.69
C PRO A 73 4.29 -22.97 4.13
N THR A 74 2.99 -22.97 3.88
CA THR A 74 2.13 -24.16 4.08
C THR A 74 2.49 -25.26 3.10
N PHE A 75 2.88 -24.92 1.88
CA PHE A 75 3.46 -25.86 0.93
C PHE A 75 4.45 -25.16 0.00
N ILE A 76 5.38 -25.95 -0.53
CA ILE A 76 6.23 -25.61 -1.67
C ILE A 76 6.12 -26.79 -2.64
N ALA A 77 5.74 -26.52 -3.88
CA ALA A 77 5.50 -27.54 -4.89
C ALA A 77 6.25 -27.22 -6.17
N ASP A 78 7.21 -28.07 -6.51
CA ASP A 78 7.94 -27.97 -7.77
C ASP A 78 7.06 -28.47 -8.93
N ILE A 79 6.81 -27.61 -9.90
CA ILE A 79 6.04 -27.89 -11.11
C ILE A 79 7.05 -28.18 -12.23
N LEU A 80 7.26 -29.47 -12.49
CA LEU A 80 8.27 -29.96 -13.43
C LEU A 80 7.67 -30.54 -14.72
N THR A 81 6.36 -30.76 -14.74
CA THR A 81 5.62 -31.41 -15.85
C THR A 81 4.44 -30.54 -16.28
N THR A 82 3.76 -30.94 -17.36
CA THR A 82 2.64 -30.17 -17.93
C THR A 82 1.38 -30.18 -17.06
N GLU A 83 1.20 -31.23 -16.29
CA GLU A 83 0.05 -31.44 -15.40
C GLU A 83 0.58 -31.85 -14.03
N ASN A 84 0.26 -31.04 -13.02
CA ASN A 84 0.63 -31.31 -11.63
C ASN A 84 -0.60 -31.16 -10.76
N ALA A 85 -0.80 -32.10 -9.84
CA ALA A 85 -1.85 -32.05 -8.84
C ALA A 85 -1.20 -32.17 -7.46
N LEU A 86 -1.58 -31.28 -6.55
CA LEU A 86 -1.19 -31.35 -5.15
C LEU A 86 -2.41 -31.15 -4.26
N SER A 87 -2.31 -31.67 -3.04
CA SER A 87 -3.29 -31.41 -2.00
C SER A 87 -2.62 -30.85 -0.77
N PHE A 88 -3.28 -29.92 -0.09
CA PHE A 88 -2.76 -29.31 1.13
C PHE A 88 -3.88 -28.97 2.11
N VAL A 89 -3.56 -28.89 3.39
CA VAL A 89 -4.47 -28.41 4.42
C VAL A 89 -4.07 -26.98 4.77
N ALA A 90 -5.01 -26.05 4.62
CA ALA A 90 -4.79 -24.64 4.89
C ALA A 90 -5.44 -24.28 6.23
N THR A 91 -4.61 -24.07 7.26
CA THR A 91 -5.07 -23.57 8.55
C THR A 91 -4.25 -22.33 8.91
N PRO A 92 -4.88 -21.17 9.16
CA PRO A 92 -4.14 -19.97 9.51
C PRO A 92 -3.48 -20.12 10.88
N PRO A 93 -2.25 -19.60 11.07
CA PRO A 93 -1.65 -19.47 12.39
C PRO A 93 -2.52 -18.64 13.34
N GLN A 94 -2.56 -19.01 14.62
CA GLN A 94 -3.49 -18.41 15.60
C GLN A 94 -3.33 -16.89 15.80
N ASN A 95 -2.12 -16.36 15.60
CA ASN A 95 -1.80 -14.94 15.85
C ASN A 95 -1.95 -14.04 14.62
N LEU A 96 -2.52 -14.54 13.51
CA LEU A 96 -2.61 -13.81 12.26
C LEU A 96 -3.85 -12.90 12.26
N LEU A 97 -3.66 -11.60 12.02
CA LEU A 97 -4.75 -10.63 11.95
C LEU A 97 -5.35 -10.65 10.54
N ASN A 98 -6.67 -10.88 10.43
CA ASN A 98 -7.38 -10.99 9.15
C ASN A 98 -6.64 -11.92 8.16
N PRO A 99 -6.58 -13.22 8.46
CA PRO A 99 -5.72 -14.14 7.72
C PRO A 99 -6.07 -14.21 6.24
N ARG A 100 -5.06 -14.04 5.39
CA ARG A 100 -5.14 -14.24 3.94
C ARG A 100 -4.13 -15.29 3.47
N PHE A 101 -4.56 -16.13 2.56
CA PHE A 101 -3.72 -17.16 1.95
C PHE A 101 -3.28 -16.73 0.56
N LEU A 102 -1.97 -16.58 0.41
CA LEU A 102 -1.32 -16.11 -0.81
C LEU A 102 -0.63 -17.26 -1.52
N ILE A 103 -0.73 -17.30 -2.85
CA ILE A 103 0.04 -18.20 -3.71
C ILE A 103 1.03 -17.40 -4.54
N TYR A 104 2.31 -17.77 -4.45
CA TYR A 104 3.40 -17.26 -5.28
C TYR A 104 3.76 -18.28 -6.36
N ALA A 105 4.09 -17.78 -7.55
CA ALA A 105 4.78 -18.54 -8.58
C ALA A 105 6.23 -18.04 -8.65
N ILE A 106 7.18 -18.96 -8.49
CA ILE A 106 8.60 -18.66 -8.36
C ILE A 106 9.34 -19.41 -9.47
N SER A 107 9.93 -18.68 -10.41
CA SER A 107 10.71 -19.24 -11.52
C SER A 107 12.11 -18.63 -11.54
N SER A 108 13.13 -19.45 -11.80
CA SER A 108 14.50 -19.00 -12.03
C SER A 108 14.77 -18.59 -13.48
N ALA A 109 13.87 -18.93 -14.41
CA ALA A 109 14.00 -18.61 -15.82
C ALA A 109 13.03 -17.51 -16.25
N SER A 110 13.53 -16.61 -17.08
CA SER A 110 12.96 -15.29 -17.35
C SER A 110 12.05 -15.21 -18.58
N ILE A 111 11.33 -16.25 -19.03
CA ILE A 111 10.80 -16.20 -20.41
C ILE A 111 9.44 -16.85 -20.72
N SER A 112 8.51 -17.08 -19.78
CA SER A 112 7.16 -17.51 -20.19
C SER A 112 6.16 -16.35 -20.21
N THR A 113 5.73 -15.95 -21.42
CA THR A 113 4.64 -14.97 -21.63
C THR A 113 3.25 -15.61 -21.58
N SER A 114 3.18 -16.93 -21.76
CA SER A 114 1.91 -17.67 -21.75
C SER A 114 1.42 -17.85 -20.31
N PRO A 115 0.15 -17.54 -20.01
CA PRO A 115 -0.41 -17.78 -18.70
C PRO A 115 -0.53 -19.28 -18.43
N ILE A 116 -0.11 -19.71 -17.24
CA ILE A 116 -0.45 -21.02 -16.67
C ILE A 116 -1.87 -20.97 -16.12
N LYS A 117 -2.59 -22.08 -16.26
CA LYS A 117 -3.90 -22.26 -15.65
C LYS A 117 -3.73 -22.98 -14.32
N ILE A 118 -4.29 -22.40 -13.27
CA ILE A 118 -4.30 -22.96 -11.93
C ILE A 118 -5.75 -23.16 -11.50
N VAL A 119 -6.07 -24.37 -11.04
CA VAL A 119 -7.40 -24.75 -10.57
C VAL A 119 -7.30 -25.08 -9.09
N LEU A 120 -7.95 -24.29 -8.24
CA LEU A 120 -8.03 -24.50 -6.80
C LEU A 120 -9.47 -24.81 -6.42
N ASN A 121 -9.72 -26.02 -5.90
CA ASN A 121 -11.05 -26.48 -5.49
C ASN A 121 -12.13 -26.26 -6.57
N GLY A 122 -11.77 -26.50 -7.84
CA GLY A 122 -12.64 -26.29 -9.01
C GLY A 122 -12.69 -24.85 -9.54
N SER A 123 -12.22 -23.86 -8.78
CA SER A 123 -12.12 -22.47 -9.23
C SER A 123 -10.84 -22.24 -10.03
N THR A 124 -10.96 -21.62 -11.21
CA THR A 124 -9.82 -21.43 -12.12
C THR A 124 -9.32 -19.99 -12.11
N PHE A 125 -8.01 -19.80 -12.05
CA PHE A 125 -7.35 -18.53 -12.26
C PHE A 125 -6.09 -18.71 -13.11
N HIS A 126 -5.66 -17.65 -13.78
CA HIS A 126 -4.54 -17.66 -14.71
C HIS A 126 -3.42 -16.77 -14.21
N ARG A 127 -2.16 -17.20 -14.37
CA ARG A 127 -0.99 -16.45 -13.94
C ARG A 127 0.15 -16.56 -14.93
N ARG A 128 0.92 -15.48 -15.13
CA ARG A 128 2.18 -15.58 -15.87
C ARG A 128 3.31 -15.86 -14.90
N LEU A 129 4.33 -16.60 -15.36
CA LEU A 129 5.51 -16.89 -14.53
C LEU A 129 6.37 -15.66 -14.25
N ASN A 130 6.21 -14.60 -15.04
CA ASN A 130 6.86 -13.30 -14.82
C ASN A 130 6.08 -12.40 -13.82
N ASP A 131 4.89 -12.81 -13.39
CA ASP A 131 4.12 -12.04 -12.42
C ASP A 131 4.72 -12.24 -11.01
N VAL A 132 5.48 -11.26 -10.53
CA VAL A 132 6.15 -11.28 -9.22
C VAL A 132 5.19 -11.17 -8.03
N THR A 133 3.94 -10.74 -8.27
CA THR A 133 2.96 -10.48 -7.22
C THR A 133 2.23 -11.74 -6.80
N ALA A 134 1.98 -11.97 -5.52
CA ALA A 134 1.18 -13.11 -5.07
C ALA A 134 -0.29 -13.02 -5.55
N VAL A 135 -0.99 -14.16 -5.62
CA VAL A 135 -2.45 -14.20 -5.73
C VAL A 135 -3.05 -14.43 -4.35
N ASP A 136 -4.00 -13.60 -3.93
CA ASP A 136 -4.85 -13.90 -2.78
C ASP A 136 -5.94 -14.89 -3.20
N VAL A 137 -5.85 -16.11 -2.67
CA VAL A 137 -6.80 -17.19 -2.96
C VAL A 137 -7.64 -17.56 -1.74
N THR A 138 -7.66 -16.72 -0.71
CA THR A 138 -8.34 -17.01 0.56
C THR A 138 -9.78 -17.44 0.36
N ASN A 139 -10.50 -16.77 -0.55
CA ASN A 139 -11.91 -17.03 -0.82
C ASN A 139 -12.15 -18.29 -1.68
N LEU A 140 -11.08 -18.92 -2.18
CA LEU A 140 -11.14 -20.17 -2.95
C LEU A 140 -10.86 -21.41 -2.09
N LEU A 141 -10.43 -21.22 -0.83
CA LEU A 141 -10.14 -22.32 0.07
C LEU A 141 -11.42 -23.00 0.56
N VAL A 142 -11.35 -24.31 0.76
CA VAL A 142 -12.38 -25.03 1.52
C VAL A 142 -12.31 -24.64 3.01
N PRO A 143 -13.38 -24.86 3.80
CA PRO A 143 -13.38 -24.56 5.22
C PRO A 143 -12.19 -25.15 5.97
N PHE A 144 -11.76 -24.47 7.04
CA PHE A 144 -10.53 -24.77 7.76
C PHE A 144 -10.44 -26.24 8.19
N GLY A 145 -9.25 -26.83 8.02
CA GLY A 145 -8.98 -28.22 8.34
C GLY A 145 -9.38 -29.23 7.26
N GLN A 146 -10.02 -28.79 6.17
CA GLN A 146 -10.31 -29.64 5.03
C GLN A 146 -9.17 -29.63 3.99
N GLN A 147 -9.11 -30.68 3.18
CA GLN A 147 -8.12 -30.85 2.13
C GLN A 147 -8.48 -30.00 0.91
N ASN A 148 -7.58 -29.09 0.55
CA ASN A 148 -7.65 -28.29 -0.67
C ASN A 148 -6.94 -29.04 -1.79
N TRP A 149 -7.46 -28.91 -3.02
CA TRP A 149 -6.88 -29.51 -4.22
C TRP A 149 -6.44 -28.42 -5.19
N LEU A 150 -5.16 -28.44 -5.56
CA LEU A 150 -4.57 -27.53 -6.53
C LEU A 150 -4.10 -28.33 -7.75
N VAL A 151 -4.56 -27.95 -8.93
CA VAL A 151 -4.13 -28.50 -10.21
C VAL A 151 -3.50 -27.39 -11.03
N VAL A 152 -2.36 -27.68 -11.65
CA VAL A 152 -1.62 -26.75 -12.50
C VAL A 152 -1.53 -27.34 -13.89
N GLU A 153 -2.06 -26.61 -14.87
CA GLU A 153 -2.00 -26.93 -16.29
C GLU A 153 -1.11 -25.91 -16.98
N THR A 154 0.09 -26.33 -17.40
CA THR A 154 1.10 -25.40 -17.93
C THR A 154 1.02 -25.20 -19.45
N GLY A 155 0.08 -25.86 -20.13
CA GLY A 155 -0.14 -25.67 -21.57
C GLY A 155 1.08 -25.96 -22.46
N GLY A 156 2.00 -26.82 -22.01
CA GLY A 156 3.23 -27.16 -22.73
C GLY A 156 4.45 -26.33 -22.37
N ILE A 157 4.41 -25.51 -21.30
CA ILE A 157 5.59 -24.81 -20.78
C ILE A 157 6.60 -25.84 -20.24
N ILE A 158 7.85 -25.73 -20.71
CA ILE A 158 8.99 -26.60 -20.35
C ILE A 158 9.82 -26.00 -19.20
N VAL A 159 9.52 -24.76 -18.79
CA VAL A 159 10.25 -24.06 -17.74
C VAL A 159 9.79 -24.58 -16.37
N PRO A 160 10.68 -25.17 -15.55
CA PRO A 160 10.34 -25.56 -14.19
C PRO A 160 10.17 -24.32 -13.32
N PHE A 161 9.16 -24.34 -12.45
CA PHE A 161 8.89 -23.31 -11.46
C PHE A 161 8.31 -23.93 -10.20
N ALA A 162 8.30 -23.21 -9.10
CA ALA A 162 7.68 -23.65 -7.85
C ALA A 162 6.43 -22.81 -7.55
N LEU A 163 5.39 -23.45 -7.00
CA LEU A 163 4.29 -22.77 -6.33
C LEU A 163 4.50 -22.80 -4.83
N LEU A 164 4.23 -21.68 -4.18
CA LEU A 164 4.39 -21.51 -2.75
C LEU A 164 3.12 -20.92 -2.16
N GLY A 165 2.51 -21.65 -1.21
CA GLY A 165 1.33 -21.20 -0.47
C GLY A 165 1.72 -20.69 0.92
N VAL A 166 1.35 -19.47 1.27
CA VAL A 166 1.74 -18.83 2.52
C VAL A 166 0.64 -17.97 3.11
N TRP A 167 0.55 -17.96 4.44
CA TRP A 167 -0.38 -17.10 5.17
C TRP A 167 0.23 -15.71 5.41
N SER A 168 -0.61 -14.68 5.32
CA SER A 168 -0.25 -13.30 5.63
C SER A 168 -1.40 -12.59 6.37
N SER A 169 -1.06 -11.62 7.22
CA SER A 169 -2.04 -10.73 7.82
C SER A 169 -2.46 -9.67 6.82
N PHE A 170 -3.74 -9.34 6.77
CA PHE A 170 -4.26 -8.29 5.90
C PHE A 170 -4.69 -7.05 6.70
N SER A 171 -4.23 -5.89 6.23
CA SER A 171 -4.60 -4.57 6.73
C SER A 171 -5.29 -3.80 5.61
N SER A 172 -6.53 -3.34 5.86
CA SER A 172 -7.22 -2.46 4.92
C SER A 172 -6.58 -1.06 4.90
N MET A 173 -6.96 -0.24 3.91
CA MET A 173 -6.50 1.14 3.83
C MET A 173 -6.87 1.92 5.10
N GLU A 174 -8.06 1.71 5.65
CA GLU A 174 -8.52 2.35 6.88
C GLU A 174 -7.63 1.98 8.07
N ASN A 175 -7.28 0.70 8.22
CA ASN A 175 -6.39 0.25 9.29
C ASN A 175 -4.98 0.83 9.14
N ILE A 176 -4.48 0.95 7.91
CA ILE A 176 -3.18 1.57 7.64
C ILE A 176 -3.20 3.06 8.00
N ILE A 177 -4.24 3.79 7.59
CA ILE A 177 -4.41 5.20 7.96
C ILE A 177 -4.46 5.34 9.48
N GLN A 178 -5.26 4.52 10.16
CA GLN A 178 -5.35 4.54 11.63
C GLN A 178 -4.00 4.25 12.30
N MET A 179 -3.21 3.33 11.75
CA MET A 179 -1.86 3.02 12.22
C MET A 179 -0.87 4.18 12.01
N ILE A 180 -1.02 4.97 10.95
CA ILE A 180 -0.20 6.17 10.75
C ILE A 180 -0.66 7.29 11.69
N SER A 181 -1.97 7.47 11.85
CA SER A 181 -2.57 8.46 12.73
C SER A 181 -2.30 8.22 14.22
N SER A 182 -1.95 6.98 14.62
CA SER A 182 -1.55 6.68 16.00
C SER A 182 -0.11 7.09 16.32
N LYS A 183 0.69 7.43 15.31
CA LYS A 183 2.07 7.93 15.48
C LYS A 183 2.05 9.41 15.90
N PRO A 184 3.13 9.92 16.52
CA PRO A 184 3.23 11.35 16.84
C PRO A 184 3.08 12.22 15.59
N GLY A 185 1.99 12.98 15.50
CA GLY A 185 1.72 13.87 14.37
C GLY A 185 2.61 15.10 14.33
N PHE A 186 2.34 15.99 13.38
CA PHE A 186 2.96 17.31 13.30
C PHE A 186 1.90 18.41 13.20
N TYR A 187 2.30 19.64 13.52
CA TYR A 187 1.43 20.81 13.39
C TYR A 187 1.86 21.65 12.20
N PHE A 188 0.91 22.30 11.53
CA PHE A 188 1.19 23.24 10.46
C PHE A 188 0.24 24.44 10.51
N SER A 189 0.79 25.62 10.23
CA SER A 189 0.09 26.91 10.14
C SER A 189 -0.28 27.15 8.68
N GLU A 190 -1.44 26.68 8.24
CA GLU A 190 -2.00 26.85 6.88
C GLU A 190 -0.96 26.87 5.73
N VAL A 191 -0.50 25.68 5.29
CA VAL A 191 0.32 25.61 4.05
C VAL A 191 -0.29 24.61 3.07
N SER A 192 -0.53 25.12 1.85
CA SER A 192 -1.11 24.50 0.65
C SER A 192 -2.30 23.57 0.92
N ALA A 193 -3.51 24.09 0.74
CA ALA A 193 -4.71 23.25 0.67
C ALA A 193 -4.68 22.26 -0.49
N ILE A 194 -3.77 22.42 -1.47
CA ILE A 194 -3.72 21.60 -2.69
C ILE A 194 -2.59 20.57 -2.62
N CYS A 195 -2.94 19.32 -2.88
CA CYS A 195 -2.02 18.18 -2.91
C CYS A 195 -1.17 18.21 -4.20
N PRO A 196 0.16 18.11 -4.11
CA PRO A 196 1.03 18.08 -5.29
C PRO A 196 0.88 16.81 -6.15
N ILE A 197 0.26 15.75 -5.61
CA ILE A 197 0.05 14.47 -6.33
C ILE A 197 -1.21 14.53 -7.19
N THR A 198 -2.31 15.04 -6.65
CA THR A 198 -3.63 15.01 -7.31
C THR A 198 -4.06 16.36 -7.88
N GLY A 199 -3.44 17.46 -7.45
CA GLY A 199 -3.93 18.81 -7.73
C GLY A 199 -5.27 19.14 -7.06
N GLN A 200 -5.73 18.31 -6.11
CA GLN A 200 -7.00 18.47 -5.39
C GLN A 200 -6.76 18.91 -3.94
N GLN A 201 -7.84 19.28 -3.25
CA GLN A 201 -7.76 19.63 -1.83
C GLN A 201 -7.23 18.44 -1.01
N ILE A 202 -6.30 18.72 -0.08
CA ILE A 202 -5.78 17.75 0.87
C ILE A 202 -6.86 17.44 1.91
N GLU A 203 -7.24 16.16 2.02
CA GLU A 203 -8.17 15.68 3.04
C GLU A 203 -7.41 15.19 4.28
N ILE A 204 -6.35 14.41 4.08
CA ILE A 204 -5.51 13.88 5.16
C ILE A 204 -4.07 14.38 4.95
N PRO A 205 -3.67 15.48 5.63
CA PRO A 205 -2.33 16.04 5.45
C PRO A 205 -1.28 15.08 6.00
N ALA A 206 -0.30 14.75 5.17
CA ALA A 206 0.80 13.88 5.54
C ALA A 206 2.15 14.47 5.12
N LYS A 207 3.17 14.07 5.88
CA LYS A 207 4.58 14.46 5.70
C LYS A 207 5.47 13.38 6.33
N GLY A 208 6.72 13.29 5.88
CA GLY A 208 7.72 12.45 6.54
C GLY A 208 8.31 13.09 7.79
N VAL A 209 8.66 12.25 8.77
CA VAL A 209 9.29 12.71 10.02
C VAL A 209 10.60 13.49 9.77
N ASP A 210 11.37 13.11 8.74
CA ASP A 210 12.65 13.75 8.40
C ASP A 210 12.54 14.78 7.26
N CYS A 211 11.33 15.14 6.86
CA CYS A 211 11.12 16.14 5.81
C CYS A 211 11.32 17.56 6.37
N HIS A 212 12.17 18.36 5.73
CA HIS A 212 12.52 19.73 6.17
C HIS A 212 11.70 20.83 5.47
N HIS A 213 10.69 20.47 4.66
CA HIS A 213 9.80 21.42 3.99
C HIS A 213 8.51 21.64 4.80
N ASP A 214 7.86 22.79 4.66
CA ASP A 214 6.62 23.09 5.40
C ASP A 214 5.35 22.51 4.74
N ASN A 215 5.43 22.25 3.43
CA ASN A 215 4.30 21.74 2.65
C ASN A 215 3.88 20.32 3.04
N CYS A 216 2.61 20.00 2.84
CA CYS A 216 2.04 18.66 3.02
C CYS A 216 1.57 18.07 1.68
N PHE A 217 1.28 16.78 1.69
CA PHE A 217 0.57 16.09 0.60
C PHE A 217 -0.55 15.23 1.19
N ASP A 218 -1.48 14.79 0.35
CA ASP A 218 -2.56 13.92 0.78
C ASP A 218 -2.07 12.46 0.95
N LEU A 219 -2.39 11.89 2.11
CA LEU A 219 -1.97 10.54 2.51
C LEU A 219 -2.49 9.45 1.56
N ILE A 220 -3.77 9.47 1.18
CA ILE A 220 -4.37 8.35 0.42
C ILE A 220 -3.78 8.25 -1.00
N PRO A 221 -3.72 9.36 -1.78
CA PRO A 221 -3.05 9.36 -3.06
C PRO A 221 -1.56 9.02 -2.96
N TYR A 222 -0.88 9.43 -1.88
CA TYR A 222 0.50 9.05 -1.63
C TYR A 222 0.64 7.52 -1.51
N LEU A 223 -0.11 6.88 -0.61
CA LEU A 223 -0.04 5.43 -0.39
C LEU A 223 -0.35 4.66 -1.68
N THR A 224 -1.43 5.04 -2.36
CA THR A 224 -1.86 4.39 -3.61
C THR A 224 -0.80 4.51 -4.70
N THR A 225 -0.26 5.71 -4.90
CA THR A 225 0.74 5.96 -5.96
C THR A 225 2.07 5.28 -5.64
N ARG A 226 2.56 5.37 -4.39
CA ARG A 226 3.85 4.78 -4.01
C ARG A 226 3.81 3.26 -4.00
N GLN A 227 2.68 2.67 -3.58
CA GLN A 227 2.47 1.23 -3.71
C GLN A 227 2.51 0.78 -5.17
N ALA A 228 1.84 1.49 -6.08
CA ALA A 228 1.81 1.14 -7.50
C ALA A 228 3.19 1.26 -8.16
N LEU A 229 3.96 2.28 -7.80
CA LEU A 229 5.30 2.52 -8.35
C LEU A 229 6.40 1.66 -7.70
N GLY A 230 6.17 1.15 -6.49
CA GLY A 230 7.20 0.44 -5.71
C GLY A 230 8.34 1.33 -5.22
N VAL A 231 8.19 2.67 -5.29
CA VAL A 231 9.20 3.66 -4.87
C VAL A 231 8.61 4.55 -3.79
N TRP A 232 9.25 4.56 -2.63
CA TRP A 232 8.78 5.25 -1.42
C TRP A 232 9.58 6.53 -1.19
N THR A 233 9.25 7.58 -1.92
CA THR A 233 9.91 8.89 -1.81
C THR A 233 8.90 10.02 -1.60
N CYS A 234 9.29 11.05 -0.85
CA CYS A 234 8.48 12.24 -0.67
C CYS A 234 8.25 12.94 -2.03
N PRO A 235 6.99 13.29 -2.40
CA PRO A 235 6.70 13.98 -3.65
C PRO A 235 7.20 15.43 -3.68
N ILE A 236 7.58 16.00 -2.53
CA ILE A 236 8.00 17.40 -2.40
C ILE A 236 9.52 17.52 -2.42
N CYS A 237 10.24 16.80 -1.54
CA CYS A 237 11.71 16.90 -1.45
C CYS A 237 12.47 15.71 -2.07
N GLY A 238 11.79 14.64 -2.50
CA GLY A 238 12.44 13.46 -3.07
C GLY A 238 13.16 12.55 -2.07
N CYS A 239 13.22 12.90 -0.78
CA CYS A 239 13.81 12.05 0.27
C CYS A 239 13.07 10.72 0.41
N SER A 240 13.76 9.68 0.89
CA SER A 240 13.13 8.40 1.24
C SER A 240 12.00 8.61 2.26
N LEU A 241 10.85 8.01 2.01
CA LEU A 241 9.67 8.15 2.86
C LEU A 241 8.85 6.85 2.91
N PRO A 242 9.35 5.82 3.59
CA PRO A 242 8.63 4.57 3.77
C PRO A 242 7.44 4.74 4.72
N LEU A 243 6.56 3.73 4.73
CA LEU A 243 5.31 3.73 5.51
C LEU A 243 5.53 4.04 7.01
N GLN A 244 6.64 3.57 7.59
CA GLN A 244 6.97 3.81 8.99
C GLN A 244 7.20 5.30 9.30
N ASP A 245 7.67 6.09 8.34
CA ASP A 245 8.14 7.47 8.56
C ASP A 245 7.06 8.52 8.24
N LEU A 246 5.96 8.10 7.62
CA LEU A 246 4.78 8.94 7.43
C LEU A 246 4.19 9.36 8.78
N ARG A 247 3.79 10.63 8.86
CA ARG A 247 3.03 11.24 9.94
C ARG A 247 1.84 12.00 9.38
N VAL A 248 0.76 12.07 10.16
CA VAL A 248 -0.42 12.88 9.85
C VAL A 248 -0.30 14.24 10.55
N GLY A 249 -0.67 15.29 9.84
CA GLY A 249 -0.66 16.66 10.32
C GLY A 249 -1.99 17.06 10.96
N THR A 250 -1.93 17.94 11.97
CA THR A 250 -3.11 18.65 12.49
C THR A 250 -2.94 20.15 12.26
N ILE A 251 -4.00 20.83 11.83
CA ILE A 251 -3.99 22.28 11.69
C ILE A 251 -3.81 22.90 13.08
N GLN A 252 -2.79 23.73 13.23
CA GLN A 252 -2.65 24.55 14.43
C GLN A 252 -3.68 25.69 14.32
N GLN A 253 -4.78 25.59 15.06
CA GLN A 253 -5.66 26.75 15.23
C GLN A 253 -4.82 27.81 15.95
N THR A 254 -4.46 28.89 15.26
CA THR A 254 -3.92 30.08 15.89
C THR A 254 -4.97 30.58 16.88
N GLN A 255 -4.73 30.37 18.18
CA GLN A 255 -5.32 31.24 19.19
C GLN A 255 -4.55 32.55 19.12
N ASP A 256 -4.90 33.39 18.14
CA ASP A 256 -4.49 34.79 18.21
C ASP A 256 -5.30 35.46 19.33
N ALA A 257 -4.52 35.95 20.28
CA ALA A 257 -4.92 36.66 21.47
C ALA A 257 -5.56 38.02 21.16
N SER A 258 -6.23 38.57 22.18
CA SER A 258 -6.55 39.99 22.37
C SER A 258 -7.39 40.69 21.28
N PHE A 259 -8.70 40.70 21.47
CA PHE A 259 -9.49 41.91 21.21
C PHE A 259 -9.53 42.75 22.50
N GLU A 260 -8.44 43.45 22.83
CA GLU A 260 -8.56 44.67 23.63
C GLU A 260 -9.00 45.81 22.70
N ASN A 261 -10.23 46.29 22.93
CA ASN A 261 -10.62 47.69 22.98
C ASN A 261 -9.98 48.68 21.99
N VAL A 262 -10.39 48.74 20.71
CA VAL A 262 -10.43 50.01 19.96
C VAL A 262 -11.48 49.94 18.85
N TRP A 263 -12.74 50.23 19.17
CA TRP A 263 -13.54 51.21 18.42
C TRP A 263 -14.40 51.91 19.46
N GLY A 264 -13.90 53.06 19.91
CA GLY A 264 -14.70 54.00 20.67
C GLY A 264 -15.94 54.36 19.87
N ILE A 265 -17.09 53.86 20.32
CA ILE A 265 -18.36 54.51 20.07
C ILE A 265 -18.55 55.45 21.25
N THR A 266 -18.21 56.71 20.98
CA THR A 266 -18.65 57.88 21.73
C THR A 266 -20.17 57.85 21.84
N ASP A 267 -20.71 57.47 22.99
CA ASP A 267 -22.03 57.94 23.40
C ASP A 267 -21.83 59.32 24.06
N GLN A 268 -21.59 60.32 23.21
CA GLN A 268 -21.78 61.72 23.54
C GLN A 268 -22.93 62.21 22.68
N THR A 269 -24.13 62.03 23.22
CA THR A 269 -25.35 62.72 22.79
C THR A 269 -25.22 64.21 23.17
N LEU A 270 -24.61 64.98 22.27
CA LEU A 270 -24.76 66.43 22.10
C LEU A 270 -25.21 66.57 20.64
N GLY A 271 -26.44 66.92 20.29
CA GLY A 271 -27.25 68.04 20.74
C GLY A 271 -27.78 68.65 19.45
N PHE A 272 -29.07 68.46 19.18
CA PHE A 272 -29.80 69.26 18.19
C PHE A 272 -31.00 69.86 18.92
N GLU A 273 -31.10 71.17 18.78
CA GLU A 273 -31.96 72.09 19.51
C GLU A 273 -33.44 71.84 19.21
N ASP A 274 -34.28 71.98 20.23
CA ASP A 274 -35.55 72.69 20.10
C ASP A 274 -35.91 73.28 21.47
N GLY A 275 -35.85 74.61 21.54
CA GLY A 275 -36.31 75.36 22.69
C GLY A 275 -37.83 75.36 22.76
N ASN A 276 -38.39 75.10 23.94
CA ASN A 276 -39.56 75.83 24.38
C ASN A 276 -39.75 75.81 25.91
N SER A 277 -39.80 77.03 26.45
CA SER A 277 -40.64 77.50 27.57
C SER A 277 -40.62 76.79 28.94
N PHE A 278 -40.07 77.51 29.93
CA PHE A 278 -40.67 77.94 31.22
C PHE A 278 -41.69 76.98 31.90
N ASN A 279 -41.66 76.71 33.22
CA ASN A 279 -41.69 77.66 34.34
C ASN A 279 -41.86 76.87 35.68
N TRP A 280 -41.25 77.36 36.78
CA TRP A 280 -41.47 77.08 38.23
C TRP A 280 -41.46 75.63 38.76
#